data_AF-A0A7C6U5G9-F1
#
_entry.id   AF-A0A7C6U5G9-F1
#
_cell.length_a   1.000
_cell.length_b   1.000
_cell.length_c   1.000
_cell.angle_alpha   90.00
_cell.angle_beta   90.00
_cell.angle_gamma   90.00
#
_symmetry.space_group_name_H-M   'P 1'
#
loop_
_entity.id
_entity.type
_entity.pdbx_description
1 polymer ?
#
loop_
_entity_poly.entity_id
_entity_poly.type
_entity_poly.pdbx_seq_one_letter_code
_entity_poly.pdbx_strand_id
1 'polypeptide(L)'
;MNKHLSLNTYRFFDIFFFTILMVVFEVIAVRAVGWFQEIYSVSLFLAISLLVMMRWGAWSVFTIVAGALTYCWAIGAAFENYIIYVFGNLFILFNLLWFLMGKERIRKGYWTVLFVLAAYFLVELGRAIIAVFYGSAFLDTLISFLGTDLLNALLAVLIIIITRRQNGLFEDQISYLKRINEEERTRDADTEV
;
A
#
# COMPACT_ATOMS: atom_id res chain seq x y z
N MET A 1 27.40 -17.16 -12.48
CA MET A 1 27.73 -15.74 -12.78
C MET A 1 27.10 -14.89 -11.68
N ASN A 2 27.75 -14.78 -10.51
CA ASN A 2 27.11 -14.32 -9.28
C ASN A 2 27.58 -12.92 -8.88
N LYS A 3 26.95 -11.89 -9.45
CA LYS A 3 26.86 -10.60 -8.73
C LYS A 3 25.70 -10.74 -7.77
N HIS A 4 25.97 -11.08 -6.51
CA HIS A 4 24.97 -10.98 -5.45
C HIS A 4 24.50 -9.51 -5.40
N LEU A 5 23.33 -9.24 -5.96
CA LEU A 5 22.69 -7.93 -5.91
C LEU A 5 22.53 -7.55 -4.43
N SER A 6 22.95 -6.33 -4.08
CA SER A 6 22.84 -5.87 -2.69
C SER A 6 21.37 -5.78 -2.26
N LEU A 7 21.09 -5.99 -0.97
CA LEU A 7 19.73 -5.86 -0.42
C LEU A 7 19.12 -4.48 -0.69
N ASN A 8 19.95 -3.44 -0.68
CA ASN A 8 19.53 -2.09 -1.03
C ASN A 8 19.11 -1.96 -2.49
N THR A 9 19.82 -2.64 -3.40
CA THR A 9 19.48 -2.68 -4.82
C THR A 9 18.15 -3.40 -5.04
N TYR A 10 17.93 -4.55 -4.40
CA TYR A 10 16.64 -5.25 -4.44
C TYR A 10 15.49 -4.40 -3.92
N ARG A 11 15.67 -3.78 -2.74
CA ARG A 11 14.67 -2.89 -2.16
C ARG A 11 14.32 -1.74 -3.11
N PHE A 12 15.33 -1.11 -3.71
CA PHE A 12 15.13 -0.02 -4.65
C PHE A 12 14.29 -0.47 -5.86
N PHE A 13 14.67 -1.57 -6.52
CA PHE A 13 13.93 -2.06 -7.68
C PHE A 13 12.50 -2.48 -7.34
N ASP A 14 12.29 -3.14 -6.21
CA ASP A 14 10.96 -3.58 -5.77
C ASP A 14 10.04 -2.38 -5.47
N ILE A 15 10.51 -1.41 -4.68
CA ILE A 15 9.74 -0.18 -4.41
C ILE A 15 9.49 0.60 -5.69
N PHE A 16 10.50 0.73 -6.55
CA PHE A 16 10.36 1.43 -7.83
C PHE A 16 9.28 0.79 -8.71
N PHE A 17 9.28 -0.54 -8.82
CA PHE A 17 8.27 -1.28 -9.58
C PHE A 17 6.87 -1.06 -9.02
N PHE A 18 6.66 -1.21 -7.70
CA PHE A 18 5.36 -0.95 -7.08
C PHE A 18 4.95 0.52 -7.14
N THR A 19 5.90 1.46 -7.17
CA THR A 19 5.62 2.88 -7.36
C THR A 19 5.12 3.16 -8.77
N ILE A 20 5.76 2.59 -9.80
CA ILE A 20 5.24 2.69 -11.17
C ILE A 20 3.85 2.10 -11.26
N LEU A 21 3.66 0.91 -10.69
CA LEU A 21 2.37 0.22 -10.69
C LEU A 21 1.28 1.09 -10.04
N MET A 22 1.59 1.69 -8.89
CA MET A 22 0.73 2.65 -8.19
C MET A 22 0.34 3.82 -9.10
N VAL A 23 1.33 4.49 -9.70
CA VAL A 23 1.10 5.66 -10.57
C VAL A 23 0.19 5.28 -11.75
N VAL A 24 0.49 4.17 -12.42
CA VAL A 24 -0.27 3.71 -13.58
C VAL A 24 -1.72 3.40 -13.20
N PHE A 25 -1.95 2.66 -12.12
CA PHE A 25 -3.30 2.31 -11.71
C PHE A 25 -4.09 3.51 -11.18
N GLU A 26 -3.46 4.47 -10.51
CA GLU A 26 -4.15 5.70 -10.10
C GLU A 26 -4.61 6.53 -11.30
N VAL A 27 -3.76 6.66 -12.33
CA VAL A 27 -4.16 7.34 -13.56
C VAL A 27 -5.31 6.61 -14.25
N ILE A 28 -5.23 5.28 -14.35
CA ILE A 28 -6.30 4.47 -14.94
C ILE A 28 -7.59 4.62 -14.14
N ALA A 29 -7.54 4.56 -12.81
CA ALA A 29 -8.70 4.68 -11.94
C ALA A 29 -9.45 6.00 -12.19
N VAL A 30 -8.71 7.12 -12.19
CA VAL A 30 -9.29 8.45 -12.45
C VAL A 30 -9.84 8.57 -13.87
N ARG A 31 -9.13 8.07 -14.89
CA ARG A 31 -9.60 8.14 -16.28
C ARG A 31 -10.80 7.23 -16.55
N ALA A 32 -10.87 6.08 -15.87
CA ALA A 32 -11.96 5.13 -16.00
C ALA A 32 -13.30 5.74 -15.56
N VAL A 33 -13.32 6.54 -14.48
CA VAL A 33 -14.51 7.30 -14.06
C VAL A 33 -15.08 8.13 -15.22
N GLY A 34 -14.21 8.84 -15.95
CA GLY A 34 -14.62 9.62 -17.12
C GLY A 34 -15.05 8.76 -18.32
N TRP A 35 -14.39 7.63 -18.57
CA TRP A 35 -14.73 6.74 -19.69
C TRP A 35 -16.06 6.01 -19.50
N PHE A 36 -16.36 5.60 -18.27
CA PHE A 36 -17.55 4.82 -17.95
C PHE A 36 -18.69 5.67 -17.36
N GLN A 37 -18.49 6.97 -17.15
CA GLN A 37 -19.48 7.89 -16.57
C GLN A 37 -19.98 7.41 -15.19
N GLU A 38 -19.10 6.78 -14.44
CA GLU A 38 -19.38 6.24 -13.11
C GLU A 38 -19.09 7.29 -12.02
N ILE A 39 -19.68 7.09 -10.84
CA ILE A 39 -19.47 7.99 -9.69
C ILE A 39 -18.31 7.50 -8.80
N TYR A 40 -18.02 6.19 -8.84
CA TYR A 40 -17.02 5.56 -7.99
C TYR A 40 -15.75 5.22 -8.78
N SER A 41 -14.61 5.65 -8.23
CA SER A 41 -13.28 5.27 -8.71
C SER A 41 -12.79 4.04 -7.96
N VAL A 42 -12.20 3.09 -8.69
CA VAL A 42 -11.56 1.91 -8.12
C VAL A 42 -10.05 2.13 -8.04
N SER A 43 -9.58 2.46 -6.84
CA SER A 43 -8.17 2.74 -6.55
C SER A 43 -7.47 1.52 -5.95
N LEU A 44 -6.23 1.27 -6.38
CA LEU A 44 -5.34 0.25 -5.79
C LEU A 44 -4.40 0.83 -4.72
N PHE A 45 -4.59 2.09 -4.34
CA PHE A 45 -3.75 2.84 -3.43
C PHE A 45 -3.50 2.09 -2.12
N LEU A 46 -4.57 1.69 -1.44
CA LEU A 46 -4.48 1.04 -0.14
C LEU A 46 -3.80 -0.33 -0.25
N ALA A 47 -4.15 -1.11 -1.26
CA ALA A 47 -3.60 -2.45 -1.48
C ALA A 47 -2.08 -2.42 -1.75
N ILE A 48 -1.64 -1.59 -2.70
CA ILE A 48 -0.22 -1.50 -3.07
C ILE A 48 0.60 -0.92 -1.91
N SER A 49 0.07 0.09 -1.22
CA SER A 49 0.74 0.69 -0.07
C SER A 49 0.96 -0.33 1.06
N LEU A 50 -0.04 -1.16 1.36
CA LEU A 50 0.07 -2.22 2.36
C LEU A 50 0.96 -3.39 1.92
N LEU A 51 0.97 -3.74 0.63
CA LEU A 51 1.92 -4.72 0.08
C LEU A 51 3.35 -4.25 0.30
N VAL A 52 3.70 -3.04 -0.13
CA VAL A 52 5.06 -2.50 0.04
C VAL A 52 5.39 -2.31 1.52
N MET A 53 4.42 -1.95 2.35
CA MET A 53 4.61 -1.84 3.79
C MET A 53 4.93 -3.20 4.43
N MET A 54 4.22 -4.26 4.03
CA MET A 54 4.51 -5.61 4.51
C MET A 54 5.93 -6.05 4.12
N ARG A 55 6.33 -5.72 2.90
CA ARG A 55 7.64 -6.07 2.32
C ARG A 55 8.80 -5.31 2.93
N TRP A 56 8.67 -3.99 3.05
CA TRP A 56 9.78 -3.08 3.37
C TRP A 56 9.48 -2.09 4.51
N GLY A 57 8.32 -2.16 5.15
CA GLY A 57 7.98 -1.30 6.27
C GLY A 57 7.83 0.17 5.88
N ALA A 58 8.54 1.05 6.59
CA ALA A 58 8.45 2.50 6.41
C ALA A 58 8.81 2.98 4.99
N TRP A 59 9.56 2.17 4.23
CA TRP A 59 9.87 2.45 2.83
C TRP A 59 8.63 2.49 1.91
N SER A 60 7.48 2.01 2.38
CA SER A 60 6.19 2.24 1.70
C SER A 60 5.82 3.72 1.53
N VAL A 61 6.46 4.62 2.29
CA VAL A 61 6.26 6.08 2.17
C VAL A 61 6.38 6.59 0.73
N PHE A 62 7.30 6.02 -0.06
CA PHE A 62 7.49 6.42 -1.45
C PHE A 62 6.27 6.08 -2.33
N THR A 63 5.72 4.88 -2.18
CA THR A 63 4.50 4.48 -2.89
C THR A 63 3.28 5.27 -2.44
N ILE A 64 3.18 5.56 -1.15
CA ILE A 64 2.08 6.34 -0.55
C ILE A 64 2.07 7.77 -1.11
N VAL A 65 3.22 8.44 -1.06
CA VAL A 65 3.34 9.82 -1.57
C VAL A 65 3.13 9.85 -3.08
N ALA A 66 3.70 8.91 -3.84
CA ALA A 66 3.51 8.85 -5.29
C ALA A 66 2.04 8.65 -5.68
N GLY A 67 1.33 7.76 -4.99
CA GLY A 67 -0.11 7.55 -5.19
C GLY A 67 -0.92 8.81 -4.91
N ALA A 68 -0.68 9.48 -3.77
CA ALA A 68 -1.36 10.72 -3.41
C ALA A 68 -1.12 11.85 -4.43
N LEU A 69 0.14 12.06 -4.83
CA LEU A 69 0.50 13.08 -5.84
C LEU A 69 -0.13 12.76 -7.20
N THR A 70 -0.12 11.50 -7.61
CA THR A 70 -0.68 11.07 -8.90
C THR A 70 -2.19 11.25 -8.92
N TYR A 71 -2.89 10.86 -7.86
CA TYR A 71 -4.32 11.06 -7.74
C TYR A 71 -4.68 12.54 -7.88
N CYS A 72 -4.06 13.42 -7.07
CA CYS A 72 -4.31 14.86 -7.11
C CYS A 72 -3.98 15.48 -8.47
N TRP A 73 -2.90 15.05 -9.11
CA TRP A 73 -2.56 15.49 -10.47
C TRP A 73 -3.58 15.03 -11.50
N ALA A 74 -3.99 13.76 -11.45
CA ALA A 74 -4.89 13.17 -12.42
C ALA A 74 -6.30 13.78 -12.39
N ILE A 75 -6.80 14.17 -11.21
CA ILE A 75 -8.10 14.84 -11.06
C ILE A 75 -8.03 16.37 -11.26
N GLY A 76 -6.83 16.95 -11.44
CA GLY A 76 -6.66 18.41 -11.54
C GLY A 76 -6.98 19.14 -10.23
N ALA A 77 -6.57 18.58 -9.09
CA ALA A 77 -6.93 19.08 -7.78
C ALA A 77 -6.33 20.46 -7.47
N ALA A 78 -7.01 21.22 -6.60
CA ALA A 78 -6.45 22.42 -5.98
C ALA A 78 -5.29 22.08 -5.03
N PHE A 79 -4.43 23.06 -4.72
CA PHE A 79 -3.21 22.85 -3.93
C PHE A 79 -3.49 22.31 -2.52
N GLU A 80 -4.58 22.74 -1.90
CA GLU A 80 -5.03 22.28 -0.59
C GLU A 80 -5.24 20.76 -0.58
N ASN A 81 -5.79 20.20 -1.66
CA ASN A 81 -5.99 18.75 -1.78
C ASN A 81 -4.68 17.99 -1.89
N TYR A 82 -3.62 18.56 -2.47
CA TYR A 82 -2.29 17.92 -2.41
C TYR A 82 -1.81 17.78 -0.96
N ILE A 83 -2.01 18.80 -0.14
CA ILE A 83 -1.61 18.76 1.27
C ILE A 83 -2.47 17.76 2.04
N ILE A 84 -3.80 17.80 1.86
CA ILE A 84 -4.73 16.87 2.51
C ILE A 84 -4.40 15.42 2.17
N TYR A 85 -4.23 15.09 0.88
CA TYR A 85 -3.99 13.71 0.46
C TYR A 85 -2.58 13.25 0.76
N VAL A 86 -1.53 14.07 0.57
CA VAL A 86 -0.15 13.66 0.87
C VAL A 86 0.01 13.45 2.38
N PHE A 87 -0.29 14.44 3.21
CA PHE A 87 -0.06 14.33 4.65
C PHE A 87 -1.11 13.45 5.34
N GLY A 88 -2.36 13.49 4.88
CA GLY A 88 -3.42 12.61 5.39
C GLY A 88 -3.12 11.14 5.10
N ASN A 89 -2.71 10.79 3.88
CA ASN A 89 -2.39 9.41 3.55
C ASN A 89 -1.18 8.87 4.33
N LEU A 90 -0.24 9.71 4.76
CA LEU A 90 0.90 9.28 5.57
C LEU A 90 0.49 8.69 6.93
N PHE A 91 -0.73 8.95 7.42
CA PHE A 91 -1.25 8.31 8.64
C PHE A 91 -1.32 6.79 8.51
N ILE A 92 -1.39 6.24 7.29
CA ILE A 92 -1.27 4.80 7.07
C ILE A 92 0.03 4.22 7.67
N LEU A 93 1.09 5.01 7.81
CA LEU A 93 2.35 4.57 8.42
C LEU A 93 2.19 4.18 9.89
N PHE A 94 1.16 4.65 10.61
CA PHE A 94 0.85 4.15 11.95
C PHE A 94 0.51 2.67 11.95
N ASN A 95 0.15 2.10 10.80
CA ASN A 95 -0.08 0.66 10.66
C ASN A 95 1.21 -0.16 10.85
N LEU A 96 2.40 0.46 10.79
CA LEU A 96 3.67 -0.18 11.17
C LEU A 96 3.69 -0.65 12.63
N LEU A 97 2.87 -0.06 13.52
CA LEU A 97 2.77 -0.48 14.91
C LEU A 97 2.27 -1.93 15.04
N TRP A 98 1.51 -2.43 14.07
CA TRP A 98 1.10 -3.84 14.03
C TRP A 98 2.28 -4.79 13.92
N PHE A 99 3.41 -4.34 13.34
CA PHE A 99 4.60 -5.18 13.17
C PHE A 99 5.27 -5.53 14.51
N LEU A 100 4.93 -4.81 15.59
CA LEU A 100 5.32 -5.16 16.97
C LEU A 100 4.74 -6.52 17.40
N MET A 101 3.59 -6.94 16.83
CA MET A 101 3.00 -8.26 17.08
C MET A 101 3.59 -9.36 16.18
N GLY A 102 4.52 -9.00 15.28
CA GLY A 102 5.11 -9.87 14.28
C GLY A 102 4.32 -9.91 12.97
N LYS A 103 5.02 -9.69 11.86
CA LYS A 103 4.48 -9.73 10.48
C LYS A 103 3.76 -11.05 10.16
N GLU A 104 4.28 -12.18 10.63
CA GLU A 104 3.66 -13.48 10.39
C GLU A 104 2.27 -13.65 11.01
N ARG A 105 1.98 -12.96 12.11
CA ARG A 105 0.65 -12.98 12.72
C ARG A 105 -0.36 -12.22 11.85
N ILE A 106 0.05 -11.08 11.29
CA ILE A 106 -0.77 -10.26 10.39
C ILE A 106 -1.17 -11.04 9.14
N ARG A 107 -0.27 -11.90 8.64
CA ARG A 107 -0.54 -12.72 7.45
C ARG A 107 -1.63 -13.79 7.68
N LYS A 108 -2.01 -14.07 8.93
CA LYS A 108 -2.91 -15.19 9.28
C LYS A 108 -4.32 -14.74 9.66
N GLY A 109 -5.31 -15.45 9.12
CA GLY A 109 -6.70 -15.40 9.58
C GLY A 109 -7.33 -14.00 9.46
N TYR A 110 -7.96 -13.55 10.56
CA TYR A 110 -8.66 -12.28 10.66
C TYR A 110 -7.73 -11.08 10.86
N TRP A 111 -6.49 -11.30 11.32
CA TRP A 111 -5.52 -10.21 11.54
C TRP A 111 -5.18 -9.47 10.24
N THR A 112 -5.18 -10.17 9.11
CA THR A 112 -4.99 -9.56 7.79
C THR A 112 -6.09 -8.53 7.50
N VAL A 113 -7.35 -8.90 7.77
CA VAL A 113 -8.50 -8.03 7.51
C VAL A 113 -8.45 -6.82 8.45
N LEU A 114 -8.19 -7.04 9.74
CA LEU A 114 -8.05 -5.95 10.71
C LEU A 114 -6.91 -4.99 10.35
N PHE A 115 -5.78 -5.51 9.88
CA PHE A 115 -4.66 -4.68 9.44
C PHE A 115 -5.02 -3.79 8.24
N VAL A 116 -5.76 -4.32 7.26
CA VAL A 116 -6.22 -3.53 6.11
C VAL A 116 -7.24 -2.48 6.53
N LEU A 117 -8.23 -2.86 7.34
CA LEU A 117 -9.27 -1.94 7.82
C LEU A 117 -8.70 -0.84 8.73
N ALA A 118 -7.70 -1.16 9.55
CA ALA A 118 -7.00 -0.17 10.35
C ALA A 118 -6.28 0.86 9.46
N ALA A 119 -5.60 0.41 8.40
CA ALA A 119 -4.98 1.31 7.43
C ALA A 119 -5.98 2.22 6.72
N TYR A 120 -7.10 1.66 6.26
CA TYR A 120 -8.19 2.45 5.67
C TYR A 120 -8.68 3.54 6.64
N PHE A 121 -9.01 3.15 7.87
CA PHE A 121 -9.47 4.11 8.88
C PHE A 121 -8.41 5.18 9.18
N LEU A 122 -7.13 4.80 9.29
CA LEU A 122 -6.03 5.74 9.52
C LEU A 122 -5.87 6.75 8.38
N VAL A 123 -6.01 6.32 7.13
CA VAL A 123 -5.96 7.22 5.97
C VAL A 123 -7.10 8.24 6.02
N GLU A 124 -8.35 7.78 6.19
CA GLU A 124 -9.49 8.70 6.21
C GLU A 124 -9.47 9.63 7.43
N LEU A 125 -9.03 9.11 8.59
CA LEU A 125 -8.79 9.93 9.78
C LEU A 125 -7.72 10.99 9.53
N GLY A 126 -6.60 10.60 8.91
CA GLY A 126 -5.51 11.52 8.57
C GLY A 126 -6.00 12.62 7.62
N ARG A 127 -6.69 12.26 6.54
CA ARG A 127 -7.26 13.24 5.59
C ARG A 127 -8.24 14.19 6.26
N ALA A 128 -9.15 13.67 7.09
CA ALA A 128 -10.11 14.49 7.83
C ALA A 128 -9.40 15.46 8.79
N ILE A 129 -8.38 15.03 9.53
CA ILE A 129 -7.59 15.90 10.41
C ILE A 129 -6.92 17.03 9.61
N ILE A 130 -6.27 16.71 8.48
CA ILE A 130 -5.61 17.73 7.66
C ILE A 130 -6.63 18.69 7.04
N ALA A 131 -7.79 18.20 6.59
CA ALA A 131 -8.84 19.03 6.00
C ALA A 131 -9.45 20.06 6.97
N VAL A 132 -9.45 19.79 8.27
CA VAL A 132 -9.91 20.75 9.30
C VAL A 132 -9.07 22.03 9.29
N PHE A 133 -7.77 21.95 9.01
CA PHE A 133 -6.90 23.14 8.91
C PHE A 133 -7.27 24.04 7.71
N TYR A 134 -8.07 23.54 6.78
CA TYR A 134 -8.63 24.29 5.64
C TYR A 134 -10.10 24.67 5.84
N GLY A 135 -10.63 24.58 7.06
CA GLY A 135 -11.97 25.02 7.43
C GLY A 135 -13.08 23.97 7.24
N SER A 136 -12.73 22.71 6.96
CA SER A 136 -13.72 21.63 6.84
C SER A 136 -14.22 21.16 8.21
N ALA A 137 -15.49 20.76 8.30
CA ALA A 137 -16.05 20.17 9.52
C ALA A 137 -15.57 18.72 9.68
N PHE A 138 -14.84 18.44 10.77
CA PHE A 138 -14.15 17.15 10.97
C PHE A 138 -15.06 15.92 10.76
N LEU A 139 -16.21 15.87 11.43
CA LEU A 139 -17.09 14.70 11.42
C LEU A 139 -17.72 14.47 10.03
N ASP A 140 -18.20 15.54 9.40
CA ASP A 140 -18.82 15.46 8.07
C ASP A 140 -17.80 15.01 7.02
N THR A 141 -16.58 15.58 7.08
CA THR A 141 -15.47 15.20 6.22
C THR A 141 -15.04 13.75 6.43
N LEU A 142 -14.93 13.30 7.68
CA LEU A 142 -14.58 11.92 7.99
C LEU A 142 -15.63 10.93 7.48
N ILE A 143 -16.91 11.21 7.69
CA ILE A 143 -18.01 10.37 7.20
C ILE A 143 -18.02 10.34 5.67
N SER A 144 -17.79 11.48 5.02
CA SER A 144 -17.70 11.56 3.56
C SER A 144 -16.57 10.69 3.02
N PHE A 145 -15.36 10.81 3.57
CA PHE A 145 -14.20 10.03 3.15
C PHE A 145 -14.40 8.53 3.40
N LEU A 146 -14.95 8.15 4.55
CA LEU A 146 -15.30 6.76 4.82
C LEU A 146 -16.32 6.25 3.78
N GLY A 147 -17.36 7.02 3.49
CA GLY A 147 -18.38 6.63 2.51
C GLY A 147 -17.83 6.41 1.11
N THR A 148 -16.99 7.33 0.61
CA THR A 148 -16.47 7.27 -0.77
C THR A 148 -15.45 6.15 -0.96
N ASP A 149 -14.62 5.88 0.05
CA ASP A 149 -13.47 4.98 -0.08
C ASP A 149 -13.77 3.55 0.41
N LEU A 150 -14.99 3.29 0.91
CA LEU A 150 -15.39 1.96 1.41
C LEU A 150 -15.20 0.85 0.37
N LEU A 151 -15.57 1.10 -0.89
CA LEU A 151 -15.38 0.13 -1.97
C LEU A 151 -13.90 -0.19 -2.20
N ASN A 152 -13.04 0.83 -2.15
CA ASN A 152 -11.59 0.68 -2.27
C ASN A 152 -11.00 -0.10 -1.09
N ALA A 153 -11.52 0.11 0.12
CA ALA A 153 -11.13 -0.67 1.30
C ALA A 153 -11.50 -2.16 1.15
N LEU A 154 -12.71 -2.46 0.69
CA LEU A 154 -13.16 -3.84 0.44
C LEU A 154 -12.33 -4.51 -0.66
N LEU A 155 -12.01 -3.78 -1.73
CA LEU A 155 -11.13 -4.28 -2.77
C LEU A 155 -9.71 -4.55 -2.24
N ALA A 156 -9.18 -3.65 -1.41
CA ALA A 156 -7.88 -3.86 -0.78
C ALA A 156 -7.87 -5.11 0.12
N VAL A 157 -8.94 -5.35 0.89
CA VAL A 157 -9.10 -6.58 1.68
C VAL A 157 -9.03 -7.81 0.76
N LEU A 158 -9.78 -7.81 -0.33
CA LEU A 158 -9.79 -8.90 -1.30
C LEU A 158 -8.40 -9.16 -1.89
N ILE A 159 -7.74 -8.10 -2.39
CA ILE A 159 -6.41 -8.20 -2.99
C ILE A 159 -5.41 -8.75 -1.97
N ILE A 160 -5.39 -8.21 -0.76
CA ILE A 160 -4.45 -8.68 0.27
C ILE A 160 -4.73 -10.14 0.69
N ILE A 161 -5.99 -10.57 0.73
CA ILE A 161 -6.35 -11.98 0.98
C ILE A 161 -5.85 -12.90 -0.15
N ILE A 162 -5.85 -12.44 -1.39
CA ILE A 162 -5.31 -13.19 -2.53
C ILE A 162 -3.78 -13.21 -2.46
N THR A 163 -3.14 -12.05 -2.29
CA THR A 163 -1.67 -11.94 -2.33
C THR A 163 -0.99 -12.63 -1.14
N ARG A 164 -1.64 -12.73 0.03
CA ARG A 164 -1.10 -13.53 1.15
C ARG A 164 -1.01 -15.03 0.87
N ARG A 165 -1.75 -15.54 -0.13
CA ARG A 165 -1.67 -16.95 -0.56
C ARG A 165 -0.53 -17.17 -1.55
N GLN A 166 0.03 -16.11 -2.12
CA GLN A 166 1.14 -16.17 -3.05
C GLN A 166 2.46 -16.00 -2.28
N ASN A 167 3.37 -16.96 -2.44
CA ASN A 167 4.66 -16.93 -1.77
C ASN A 167 5.45 -15.69 -2.17
N GLY A 168 5.96 -14.96 -1.17
CA GLY A 168 6.83 -13.82 -1.40
C GLY A 168 6.16 -12.56 -1.93
N LEU A 169 4.81 -12.45 -2.00
CA LEU A 169 4.14 -11.20 -2.42
C LEU A 169 3.73 -10.33 -1.21
N PHE A 170 2.94 -10.87 -0.28
CA PHE A 170 2.57 -10.23 0.98
C PHE A 170 3.33 -10.84 2.17
N GLU A 171 4.64 -10.64 2.20
CA GLU A 171 5.57 -11.19 3.18
C GLU A 171 6.73 -10.22 3.42
N ASP A 172 7.45 -10.37 4.54
CA ASP A 172 8.69 -9.66 4.79
C ASP A 172 9.77 -10.06 3.78
N GLN A 173 10.25 -9.09 2.99
CA GLN A 173 11.10 -9.42 1.85
C GLN A 173 12.51 -9.87 2.26
N ILE A 174 13.00 -9.43 3.41
CA ILE A 174 14.30 -9.88 3.94
C ILE A 174 14.21 -11.36 4.32
N SER A 175 13.16 -11.72 5.04
CA SER A 175 12.90 -13.11 5.46
C SER A 175 12.67 -14.03 4.24
N TYR A 176 11.93 -13.56 3.24
CA TYR A 176 11.73 -14.25 1.98
C TYR A 176 13.05 -14.54 1.25
N LEU A 177 13.90 -13.52 1.06
CA LEU A 177 15.17 -13.67 0.34
C LEU A 177 16.15 -14.59 1.06
N LYS A 178 16.16 -14.57 2.41
CA LYS A 178 16.97 -15.51 3.19
C LYS A 178 16.54 -16.96 2.95
N ARG A 179 15.23 -17.24 3.00
CA ARG A 179 14.69 -18.58 2.76
C ARG A 179 15.02 -19.11 1.37
N ILE A 180 14.85 -18.28 0.33
CA ILE A 180 15.18 -18.69 -1.06
C ILE A 180 16.67 -19.00 -1.21
N ASN A 181 17.56 -18.18 -0.64
CA ASN A 181 19.00 -18.45 -0.71
C ASN A 181 19.39 -19.75 0.04
N GLU A 182 18.70 -20.07 1.14
CA GLU A 182 18.91 -21.34 1.86
C GLU A 182 18.42 -22.53 1.03
N GLU A 183 17.22 -22.44 0.44
CA GLU A 183 16.66 -23.46 -0.45
C GLU A 183 17.55 -23.71 -1.69
N GLU A 184 18.11 -22.65 -2.29
CA GLU A 184 19.06 -22.78 -3.41
C GLU A 184 20.35 -23.48 -2.99
N ARG A 185 20.92 -23.13 -1.83
CA ARG A 185 22.15 -23.77 -1.32
C ARG A 185 21.95 -25.24 -1.01
N THR A 186 20.83 -25.63 -0.42
CA THR A 186 20.52 -27.03 -0.15
C THR A 186 20.34 -27.80 -1.46
N ARG A 187 19.64 -27.22 -2.44
CA ARG A 187 19.45 -27.86 -3.74
C ARG A 187 20.77 -28.08 -4.49
N ASP A 188 21.65 -27.09 -4.49
CA ASP A 188 22.94 -27.18 -5.16
C ASP A 188 23.82 -28.25 -4.50
N ALA A 189 23.80 -28.34 -3.15
CA ALA A 189 24.47 -29.40 -2.40
C ALA A 189 23.92 -30.81 -2.69
N ASP A 190 22.62 -30.96 -2.88
CA ASP A 190 21.99 -32.24 -3.22
C ASP A 190 22.27 -32.68 -4.68
N THR A 191 22.59 -31.75 -5.58
CA THR A 191 22.97 -32.05 -6.98
C THR A 191 24.45 -32.33 -7.20
N GLU A 192 25.32 -32.03 -6.23
CA GLU A 192 26.76 -32.33 -6.27
C GLU A 192 27.10 -33.75 -5.73
N VAL A 193 26.09 -34.50 -5.26
CA VAL A 193 26.18 -35.90 -4.77
C VAL A 193 25.70 -36.88 -5.83
#